data_AF-A0A7C4UF60-F1
#
_entry.id   AF-A0A7C4UF60-F1
#
_cell.length_a   1.000
_cell.length_b   1.000
_cell.length_c   1.000
_cell.angle_alpha   90.00
_cell.angle_beta   90.00
_cell.angle_gamma   90.00
#
_symmetry.space_group_name_H-M   'P 1'
#
loop_
_entity.id
_entity.type
_entity.pdbx_description
1 polymer ?
#
loop_
_entity_poly.entity_id
_entity_poly.type
_entity_poly.pdbx_seq_one_letter_code
_entity_poly.pdbx_strand_id
1 'polypeptide(L)'
;EKSALQSALKDAVSKSFNMITVDNDQSTNDFVVCLANGLAGNKTIHLNSSEYEKFSQALTEICIFLAKKIAENGEGSDRFIEVNVEGAWSEKDARKIAKKIAGSNLVKAAVSGAWPNWGRIAAAAGSACSRFNPFKMKILIGPYTVFDGVPCDIDETILRQELSKKQVVITVRLDAGKEKATAWGCNLTEEYVRINMEKE
;
A
#
# COMPACT_ATOMS: atom_id res chain seq x y z
N GLU A 1 -6.07 -14.74 25.53
CA GLU A 1 -5.92 -13.74 26.62
C GLU A 1 -5.89 -12.31 26.04
N LYS A 2 -6.07 -11.27 26.88
CA LYS A 2 -6.12 -9.87 26.42
C LYS A 2 -4.81 -9.40 25.77
N SER A 3 -3.66 -9.74 26.36
CA SER A 3 -2.32 -9.38 25.86
C SER A 3 -2.05 -9.94 24.46
N ALA A 4 -2.41 -11.21 24.23
CA ALA A 4 -2.29 -11.85 22.93
C ALA A 4 -3.19 -11.16 21.89
N LEU A 5 -4.46 -10.90 22.22
CA LEU A 5 -5.37 -10.19 21.31
C LEU A 5 -4.86 -8.79 20.95
N GLN A 6 -4.37 -8.05 21.93
CA GLN A 6 -3.85 -6.69 21.74
C GLN A 6 -2.59 -6.68 20.85
N SER A 7 -1.70 -7.66 21.02
CA SER A 7 -0.47 -7.78 20.23
C SER A 7 -0.79 -8.15 18.79
N ALA A 8 -1.64 -9.16 18.57
CA ALA A 8 -2.10 -9.55 17.25
C ALA A 8 -2.79 -8.39 16.50
N LEU A 9 -3.66 -7.64 17.20
CA LEU A 9 -4.33 -6.48 16.60
C LEU A 9 -3.34 -5.38 16.23
N LYS A 10 -2.36 -5.07 17.09
CA LYS A 10 -1.35 -4.04 16.83
C LYS A 10 -0.54 -4.38 15.57
N ASP A 11 -0.13 -5.64 15.43
CA ASP A 11 0.64 -6.11 14.27
C ASP A 11 -0.21 -6.12 13.00
N ALA A 12 -1.47 -6.57 13.10
CA ALA A 12 -2.42 -6.55 12.00
C ALA A 12 -2.66 -5.13 11.48
N VAL A 13 -2.99 -4.17 12.38
CA VAL A 13 -3.17 -2.75 12.05
C VAL A 13 -1.93 -2.15 11.41
N SER A 14 -0.74 -2.48 11.94
CA SER A 14 0.53 -2.05 11.38
C SER A 14 0.70 -2.50 9.93
N LYS A 15 0.29 -3.73 9.59
CA LYS A 15 0.43 -4.30 8.24
C LYS A 15 -0.74 -3.98 7.30
N SER A 16 -1.83 -3.42 7.82
CA SER A 16 -3.05 -3.11 7.06
C SER A 16 -3.38 -1.62 7.00
N PHE A 17 -4.13 -1.10 7.98
CA PHE A 17 -4.69 0.25 7.99
C PHE A 17 -3.59 1.31 8.02
N ASN A 18 -2.47 1.04 8.69
CA ASN A 18 -1.33 1.96 8.68
C ASN A 18 -0.59 2.00 7.33
N MET A 19 -0.95 1.13 6.39
CA MET A 19 -0.37 1.02 5.04
C MET A 19 -1.32 1.51 3.94
N ILE A 20 -2.47 2.09 4.28
CA ILE A 20 -3.35 2.76 3.31
C ILE A 20 -3.15 4.27 3.31
N THR A 21 -3.52 4.92 2.21
CA THR A 21 -3.63 6.38 2.09
C THR A 21 -4.57 6.73 0.94
N VAL A 22 -5.51 7.65 1.18
CA VAL A 22 -6.37 8.22 0.13
C VAL A 22 -5.82 9.58 -0.31
N ASP A 23 -5.68 10.51 0.62
CA ASP A 23 -5.33 11.92 0.38
C ASP A 23 -4.12 12.42 1.20
N ASN A 24 -3.64 11.60 2.13
CA ASN A 24 -2.58 11.88 3.12
C ASN A 24 -3.04 12.67 4.35
N ASP A 25 -4.34 12.87 4.55
CA ASP A 25 -4.87 13.50 5.75
C ASP A 25 -5.32 12.43 6.75
N GLN A 26 -4.70 12.45 7.94
CA GLN A 26 -5.04 11.51 9.01
C GLN A 26 -6.22 12.06 9.82
N SER A 27 -7.29 11.28 9.94
CA SER A 27 -8.48 11.68 10.69
C SER A 27 -8.19 11.80 12.19
N THR A 28 -8.90 12.71 12.85
CA THR A 28 -8.90 12.86 14.31
C THR A 28 -9.60 11.70 15.04
N ASN A 29 -10.28 10.82 14.30
CA ASN A 29 -11.20 9.81 14.83
C ASN A 29 -10.86 8.38 14.43
N ASP A 30 -9.71 8.15 13.78
CA ASP A 30 -9.28 6.79 13.39
C ASP A 30 -9.22 5.86 14.61
N PHE A 31 -10.00 4.78 14.58
CA PHE A 31 -10.12 3.85 15.70
C PHE A 31 -10.43 2.42 15.24
N VAL A 32 -9.84 1.43 15.92
CA VAL A 32 -10.04 0.00 15.67
C VAL A 32 -10.23 -0.74 16.98
N VAL A 33 -11.26 -1.60 17.05
CA VAL A 33 -11.54 -2.48 18.20
C VAL A 33 -11.65 -3.93 17.74
N CYS A 34 -11.12 -4.83 18.57
CA CYS A 34 -11.29 -6.27 18.41
C CYS A 34 -11.81 -6.87 19.73
N LEU A 35 -12.91 -7.62 19.66
CA LEU A 35 -13.57 -8.23 20.80
C LEU A 35 -13.55 -9.76 20.64
N ALA A 36 -13.24 -10.49 21.72
CA ALA A 36 -13.22 -11.95 21.73
C ALA A 36 -14.08 -12.48 22.88
N ASN A 37 -15.15 -13.21 22.55
CA ASN A 37 -16.15 -13.69 23.52
C ASN A 37 -15.87 -15.11 24.07
N GLY A 38 -14.94 -15.86 23.46
CA GLY A 38 -14.54 -17.20 23.90
C GLY A 38 -15.52 -18.34 23.55
N LEU A 39 -16.58 -18.10 22.78
CA LEU A 39 -17.63 -19.10 22.51
C LEU A 39 -17.17 -20.26 21.60
N ALA A 40 -16.02 -20.15 20.95
CA ALA A 40 -15.45 -21.23 20.13
C ALA A 40 -14.95 -22.44 20.94
N GLY A 41 -14.82 -22.32 22.27
CA GLY A 41 -14.47 -23.44 23.15
C GLY A 41 -13.02 -23.96 23.02
N ASN A 42 -12.18 -23.31 22.20
CA ASN A 42 -10.76 -23.62 22.13
C ASN A 42 -10.03 -23.22 23.43
N LYS A 43 -8.86 -23.83 23.66
CA LYS A 43 -7.97 -23.41 24.75
C LYS A 43 -7.60 -21.93 24.58
N THR A 44 -7.41 -21.25 25.70
CA THR A 44 -6.95 -19.85 25.73
C THR A 44 -5.68 -19.71 24.88
N ILE A 45 -5.74 -18.81 23.91
CA ILE A 45 -4.58 -18.46 23.09
C ILE A 45 -3.68 -17.54 23.92
N HIS A 46 -2.42 -17.94 24.07
CA HIS A 46 -1.37 -17.22 24.78
C HIS A 46 -0.31 -16.71 23.80
N LEU A 47 0.39 -15.65 24.16
CA LEU A 47 1.56 -15.19 23.40
C LEU A 47 2.58 -16.33 23.23
N ASN A 48 3.17 -16.44 22.04
CA ASN A 48 4.15 -17.47 21.64
C ASN A 48 3.60 -18.91 21.51
N SER A 49 2.29 -19.10 21.42
CA SER A 49 1.70 -20.40 21.09
C SER A 49 1.48 -20.57 19.58
N SER A 50 1.40 -21.82 19.10
CA SER A 50 1.11 -22.09 17.68
C SER A 50 -0.28 -21.58 17.26
N GLU A 51 -1.23 -21.55 18.19
CA GLU A 51 -2.58 -21.02 18.01
C GLU A 51 -2.57 -19.50 17.89
N TYR A 52 -1.64 -18.82 18.57
CA TYR A 52 -1.46 -17.37 18.43
C TYR A 52 -1.02 -17.01 17.01
N GLU A 53 -0.07 -17.74 16.44
CA GLU A 53 0.39 -17.50 15.08
C GLU A 53 -0.74 -17.64 14.07
N LYS A 54 -1.54 -18.73 14.18
CA LYS A 54 -2.71 -18.96 13.34
C LYS A 54 -3.75 -17.85 13.47
N PHE A 55 -4.09 -17.46 14.71
CA PHE A 55 -5.05 -16.39 14.97
C PHE A 55 -4.54 -15.04 14.45
N SER A 56 -3.29 -14.71 14.74
CA SER A 56 -2.67 -13.45 14.33
C SER A 56 -2.58 -13.33 12.81
N GLN A 57 -2.29 -14.42 12.11
CA GLN A 57 -2.29 -14.45 10.65
C GLN A 57 -3.70 -14.20 10.10
N ALA A 58 -4.70 -14.95 10.57
CA ALA A 58 -6.09 -14.79 10.13
C ALA A 58 -6.62 -13.36 10.40
N LEU A 59 -6.31 -12.80 11.57
CA LEU A 59 -6.66 -11.42 11.90
C LEU A 59 -5.98 -10.42 10.96
N THR A 60 -4.70 -10.63 10.66
CA THR A 60 -3.94 -9.78 9.72
C THR A 60 -4.55 -9.83 8.31
N GLU A 61 -4.91 -11.01 7.82
CA GLU A 61 -5.55 -11.17 6.50
C GLU A 61 -6.88 -10.42 6.41
N ILE A 62 -7.73 -10.53 7.43
CA ILE A 62 -9.00 -9.78 7.51
C ILE A 62 -8.75 -8.28 7.57
N CYS A 63 -7.81 -7.83 8.41
CA CYS A 63 -7.50 -6.40 8.52
C CYS A 63 -6.94 -5.85 7.21
N ILE A 64 -6.10 -6.60 6.48
CA ILE A 64 -5.62 -6.22 5.14
C ILE A 64 -6.78 -6.13 4.16
N PHE A 65 -7.68 -7.12 4.16
CA PHE A 65 -8.87 -7.10 3.31
C PHE A 65 -9.72 -5.84 3.54
N LEU A 66 -10.02 -5.52 4.81
CA LEU A 66 -10.79 -4.32 5.16
C LEU A 66 -10.05 -3.03 4.79
N ALA A 67 -8.74 -2.96 5.03
CA ALA A 67 -7.94 -1.80 4.65
C ALA A 67 -7.95 -1.56 3.14
N LYS A 68 -7.82 -2.63 2.34
CA LYS A 68 -7.96 -2.55 0.87
C LYS A 68 -9.33 -2.03 0.46
N LYS A 69 -10.41 -2.48 1.11
CA LYS A 69 -11.79 -2.00 0.82
C LYS A 69 -11.97 -0.51 1.10
N ILE A 70 -11.31 0.03 2.13
CA ILE A 70 -11.30 1.47 2.39
C ILE A 70 -10.60 2.21 1.25
N ALA A 71 -9.39 1.77 0.86
CA ALA A 71 -8.64 2.40 -0.22
C ALA A 71 -9.33 2.29 -1.59
N GLU A 72 -10.00 1.17 -1.89
CA GLU A 72 -10.83 0.99 -3.09
C GLU A 72 -12.02 1.95 -3.14
N ASN A 73 -12.51 2.41 -1.99
CA ASN A 73 -13.64 3.32 -1.86
C ASN A 73 -13.19 4.74 -1.48
N GLY A 74 -12.02 5.17 -1.96
CA GLY A 74 -11.58 6.54 -1.82
C GLY A 74 -12.51 7.50 -2.56
N GLU A 75 -12.73 8.68 -2.00
CA GLU A 75 -13.65 9.69 -2.54
C GLU A 75 -13.35 10.02 -4.00
N GLY A 76 -14.35 9.87 -4.87
CA GLY A 76 -14.24 10.13 -6.30
C GLY A 76 -13.27 9.21 -7.06
N SER A 77 -12.73 8.17 -6.43
CA SER A 77 -11.77 7.28 -7.07
C SER A 77 -12.44 6.18 -7.89
N ASP A 78 -11.81 5.79 -9.00
CA ASP A 78 -12.26 4.70 -9.88
C ASP A 78 -11.21 3.61 -10.08
N ARG A 79 -9.99 3.81 -9.54
CA ARG A 79 -8.87 2.88 -9.63
C ARG A 79 -8.19 2.71 -8.27
N PHE A 80 -8.01 1.46 -7.89
CA PHE A 80 -7.22 1.03 -6.76
C PHE A 80 -5.74 0.91 -7.15
N ILE A 81 -4.85 1.38 -6.28
CA ILE A 81 -3.40 1.34 -6.48
C ILE A 81 -2.78 0.47 -5.39
N GLU A 82 -2.06 -0.58 -5.80
CA GLU A 82 -1.21 -1.38 -4.93
C GLU A 82 0.27 -1.09 -5.26
N VAL A 83 1.02 -0.65 -4.27
CA VAL A 83 2.46 -0.39 -4.39
C VAL A 83 3.25 -1.42 -3.60
N ASN A 84 4.03 -2.23 -4.29
CA ASN A 84 4.93 -3.21 -3.73
C ASN A 84 6.37 -2.69 -3.75
N VAL A 85 7.04 -2.68 -2.61
CA VAL A 85 8.47 -2.35 -2.50
C VAL A 85 9.23 -3.57 -2.04
N GLU A 86 10.26 -3.96 -2.78
CA GLU A 86 11.06 -5.15 -2.54
C GLU A 86 12.56 -4.81 -2.49
N GLY A 87 13.31 -5.61 -1.75
CA GLY A 87 14.77 -5.47 -1.67
C GLY A 87 15.22 -4.19 -0.99
N ALA A 88 14.44 -3.68 -0.03
CA ALA A 88 14.82 -2.52 0.78
C ALA A 88 15.84 -2.91 1.86
N TRP A 89 16.60 -1.91 2.32
CA TRP A 89 17.55 -2.07 3.43
C TRP A 89 16.85 -2.43 4.76
N SER A 90 15.68 -1.83 5.01
CA SER A 90 14.88 -2.08 6.21
C SER A 90 13.39 -2.10 5.89
N GLU A 91 12.58 -2.81 6.70
CA GLU A 91 11.11 -2.80 6.57
C GLU A 91 10.57 -1.36 6.68
N LYS A 92 11.15 -0.57 7.59
CA LYS A 92 10.80 0.85 7.77
C LYS A 92 10.98 1.66 6.48
N ASP A 93 12.07 1.44 5.76
CA ASP A 93 12.33 2.11 4.49
C ASP A 93 11.38 1.61 3.40
N ALA A 94 11.14 0.30 3.30
CA ALA A 94 10.17 -0.26 2.35
C ALA A 94 8.79 0.35 2.55
N ARG A 95 8.32 0.45 3.80
CA ARG A 95 7.02 1.01 4.16
C ARG A 95 6.91 2.50 3.83
N LYS A 96 7.96 3.28 4.14
CA LYS A 96 8.01 4.69 3.79
C LYS A 96 7.91 4.90 2.28
N ILE A 97 8.69 4.17 1.49
CA ILE A 97 8.69 4.27 0.03
C ILE A 97 7.33 3.86 -0.53
N ALA A 98 6.77 2.73 -0.08
CA ALA A 98 5.49 2.22 -0.55
C ALA A 98 4.37 3.25 -0.30
N LYS A 99 4.25 3.76 0.94
CA LYS A 99 3.26 4.79 1.28
C LYS A 99 3.50 6.10 0.51
N LYS A 100 4.75 6.51 0.33
CA LYS A 100 5.09 7.76 -0.37
C LYS A 100 4.67 7.71 -1.85
N ILE A 101 4.84 6.57 -2.50
CA ILE A 101 4.38 6.37 -3.89
C ILE A 101 2.84 6.31 -3.93
N ALA A 102 2.21 5.53 -3.06
CA ALA A 102 0.76 5.37 -3.00
C ALA A 102 0.02 6.71 -2.74
N GLY A 103 0.60 7.59 -1.91
CA GLY A 103 0.05 8.90 -1.58
C GLY A 103 0.53 10.04 -2.47
N SER A 104 1.36 9.81 -3.49
CA SER A 104 1.88 10.88 -4.34
C SER A 104 0.80 11.38 -5.30
N ASN A 105 0.39 12.64 -5.16
CA ASN A 105 -0.59 13.28 -6.06
C ASN A 105 -0.21 13.14 -7.54
N LEU A 106 1.08 13.23 -7.87
CA LEU A 106 1.55 13.07 -9.25
C LEU A 106 1.41 11.63 -9.75
N VAL A 107 1.69 10.63 -8.90
CA VAL A 107 1.50 9.21 -9.25
C VAL A 107 0.00 8.93 -9.39
N LYS A 108 -0.81 9.34 -8.41
CA LYS A 108 -2.27 9.18 -8.40
C LYS A 108 -2.92 9.82 -9.64
N ALA A 109 -2.51 11.04 -10.02
CA ALA A 109 -3.01 11.70 -11.22
C ALA A 109 -2.52 11.04 -12.51
N ALA A 110 -1.28 10.53 -12.54
CA ALA A 110 -0.79 9.77 -13.69
C ALA A 110 -1.59 8.47 -13.89
N VAL A 111 -1.94 7.78 -12.80
CA VAL A 111 -2.85 6.62 -12.85
C VAL A 111 -4.21 7.02 -13.39
N SER A 112 -4.84 8.12 -12.93
CA SER A 112 -6.12 8.59 -13.47
C SER A 112 -6.08 8.81 -14.99
N GLY A 113 -5.01 9.43 -15.49
CA GLY A 113 -4.81 9.67 -16.92
C GLY A 113 -4.30 8.47 -17.72
N ALA A 114 -4.17 7.30 -17.09
CA ALA A 114 -3.51 6.13 -17.66
C ALA A 114 -2.10 6.42 -18.24
N TRP A 115 -1.40 7.42 -17.69
CA TRP A 115 -0.09 7.85 -18.19
C TRP A 115 1.04 7.06 -17.51
N PRO A 116 1.83 6.24 -18.25
CA PRO A 116 2.88 5.40 -17.67
C PRO A 116 4.15 6.17 -17.32
N ASN A 117 4.00 7.18 -16.45
CA ASN A 117 5.09 8.01 -16.00
C ASN A 117 5.82 7.37 -14.80
N TRP A 118 6.76 6.49 -15.12
CA TRP A 118 7.68 5.89 -14.14
C TRP A 118 8.57 6.94 -13.46
N GLY A 119 8.83 8.08 -14.10
CA GLY A 119 9.60 9.19 -13.52
C GLY A 119 8.94 9.78 -12.27
N ARG A 120 7.60 9.88 -12.25
CA ARG A 120 6.83 10.28 -11.07
C ARG A 120 6.91 9.25 -9.93
N ILE A 121 6.97 7.96 -10.27
CA ILE A 121 7.17 6.87 -9.30
C ILE A 121 8.58 6.95 -8.70
N ALA A 122 9.60 7.11 -9.56
CA ALA A 122 10.98 7.28 -9.15
C ALA A 122 11.17 8.52 -8.25
N ALA A 123 10.57 9.66 -8.62
CA ALA A 123 10.63 10.88 -7.83
C ALA A 123 9.97 10.69 -6.44
N ALA A 124 8.82 10.04 -6.37
CA ALA A 124 8.17 9.72 -5.10
C ALA A 124 9.04 8.79 -4.23
N ALA A 125 9.62 7.73 -4.81
CA ALA A 125 10.52 6.83 -4.11
C ALA A 125 11.77 7.56 -3.57
N GLY A 126 12.41 8.39 -4.38
CA GLY A 126 13.58 9.19 -3.99
C GLY A 126 13.26 10.19 -2.86
N SER A 127 12.06 10.77 -2.87
CA SER A 127 11.62 11.72 -1.84
C SER A 127 11.32 11.08 -0.47
N ALA A 128 11.31 9.75 -0.36
CA ALA A 128 11.10 9.04 0.90
C ALA A 128 12.31 9.09 1.85
N CYS A 129 13.42 9.73 1.44
CA CYS A 129 14.66 9.87 2.21
C CYS A 129 15.14 8.54 2.81
N SER A 130 15.12 7.49 1.99
CA SER A 130 15.43 6.11 2.37
C SER A 130 16.71 5.63 1.68
N ARG A 131 17.39 4.63 2.25
CA ARG A 131 18.71 4.17 1.79
C ARG A 131 18.59 3.21 0.60
N PHE A 132 18.85 3.68 -0.62
CA PHE A 132 19.00 2.85 -1.82
C PHE A 132 19.82 3.57 -2.90
N ASN A 133 20.30 2.83 -3.91
CA ASN A 133 20.97 3.40 -5.08
C ASN A 133 19.95 3.56 -6.24
N PRO A 134 19.65 4.78 -6.72
CA PRO A 134 18.72 4.99 -7.82
C PRO A 134 19.08 4.24 -9.11
N PHE A 135 20.38 4.04 -9.38
CA PHE A 135 20.86 3.31 -10.57
C PHE A 135 20.64 1.80 -10.49
N LYS A 136 20.28 1.27 -9.32
CA LYS A 136 19.90 -0.14 -9.12
C LYS A 136 18.39 -0.32 -8.95
N MET A 137 17.63 0.76 -9.01
CA MET A 137 16.19 0.73 -8.88
C MET A 137 15.56 0.14 -10.14
N LYS A 138 14.62 -0.78 -9.95
CA LYS A 138 13.75 -1.30 -11.00
C LYS A 138 12.30 -0.96 -10.69
N ILE A 139 11.56 -0.46 -11.68
CA ILE A 139 10.14 -0.10 -11.57
C ILE A 139 9.34 -0.93 -12.56
N LEU A 140 8.24 -1.52 -12.08
CA LEU A 140 7.28 -2.25 -12.88
C LEU A 140 5.88 -1.64 -12.75
N ILE A 141 5.15 -1.65 -13.86
CA ILE A 141 3.70 -1.37 -13.91
C ILE A 141 3.05 -2.66 -14.40
N GLY A 142 2.23 -3.27 -13.56
CA GLY A 142 1.77 -4.65 -13.76
C GLY A 142 2.96 -5.60 -13.96
N PRO A 143 2.99 -6.41 -15.04
CA PRO A 143 4.11 -7.31 -15.33
C PRO A 143 5.29 -6.64 -16.06
N TYR A 144 5.15 -5.37 -16.47
CA TYR A 144 6.09 -4.72 -17.39
C TYR A 144 7.15 -3.89 -16.65
N THR A 145 8.42 -4.14 -16.94
CA THR A 145 9.54 -3.36 -16.40
C THR A 145 9.72 -2.08 -17.20
N VAL A 146 9.37 -0.94 -16.61
CA VAL A 146 9.45 0.39 -17.27
C VAL A 146 10.76 1.13 -16.98
N PHE A 147 11.50 0.70 -15.95
CA PHE A 147 12.80 1.24 -15.58
C PHE A 147 13.65 0.15 -14.91
N ASP A 148 14.93 0.06 -15.25
CA ASP A 148 15.91 -0.88 -14.67
C ASP A 148 17.29 -0.21 -14.60
N GLY A 149 17.45 0.76 -13.69
CA GLY A 149 18.59 1.68 -13.68
C GLY A 149 18.64 2.67 -14.85
N VAL A 150 17.97 2.34 -15.95
CA VAL A 150 17.74 3.14 -17.16
C VAL A 150 16.29 2.95 -17.64
N PRO A 151 15.73 3.88 -18.44
CA PRO A 151 14.41 3.69 -19.04
C PRO A 151 14.39 2.45 -19.95
N CYS A 152 13.34 1.64 -19.83
CA CYS A 152 13.12 0.50 -20.73
C CYS A 152 12.23 0.92 -21.90
N ASP A 153 12.51 0.39 -23.09
CA ASP A 153 11.65 0.57 -24.26
C ASP A 153 10.50 -0.45 -24.20
N ILE A 154 9.29 0.03 -23.90
CA ILE A 154 8.06 -0.75 -23.84
C ILE A 154 6.98 0.04 -24.57
N ASP A 155 6.14 -0.67 -25.33
CA ASP A 155 4.96 -0.09 -25.98
C ASP A 155 4.05 0.61 -24.95
N GLU A 156 3.97 1.94 -25.08
CA GLU A 156 3.15 2.78 -24.22
C GLU A 156 1.68 2.37 -24.23
N THR A 157 1.19 1.83 -25.34
CA THR A 157 -0.19 1.35 -25.50
C THR A 157 -0.51 0.24 -24.49
N ILE A 158 0.42 -0.69 -24.32
CA ILE A 158 0.28 -1.82 -23.38
C ILE A 158 0.28 -1.29 -21.94
N LEU A 159 1.16 -0.34 -21.63
CA LEU A 159 1.23 0.25 -20.29
C LEU A 159 -0.02 1.08 -19.97
N ARG A 160 -0.59 1.80 -20.95
CA ARG A 160 -1.87 2.51 -20.82
C ARG A 160 -3.02 1.56 -20.54
N GLN A 161 -3.05 0.40 -21.20
CA GLN A 161 -4.05 -0.65 -20.93
C GLN A 161 -3.91 -1.19 -19.49
N GLU A 162 -2.68 -1.43 -19.04
CA GLU A 162 -2.40 -1.87 -17.67
C GLU A 162 -2.88 -0.84 -16.63
N LEU A 163 -2.58 0.44 -16.85
CA LEU A 163 -3.01 1.53 -15.95
C LEU A 163 -4.52 1.80 -16.00
N SER A 164 -5.22 1.38 -17.05
CA SER A 164 -6.67 1.53 -17.19
C SER A 164 -7.47 0.46 -16.45
N LYS A 165 -6.81 -0.55 -15.87
CA LYS A 165 -7.47 -1.55 -15.04
C LYS A 165 -7.98 -0.90 -13.74
N LYS A 166 -9.03 -1.50 -13.16
CA LYS A 166 -9.54 -1.13 -11.84
C LYS A 166 -8.50 -1.31 -10.74
N GLN A 167 -7.59 -2.26 -10.89
CA GLN A 167 -6.47 -2.49 -9.99
C GLN A 167 -5.17 -2.27 -10.76
N VAL A 168 -4.41 -1.27 -10.29
CA VAL A 168 -3.10 -0.93 -10.81
C VAL A 168 -2.05 -1.38 -9.81
N VAL A 169 -1.13 -2.21 -10.28
CA VAL A 169 -0.01 -2.70 -9.45
C VAL A 169 1.27 -2.01 -9.89
N ILE A 170 1.95 -1.36 -8.95
CA ILE A 170 3.26 -0.76 -9.12
C ILE A 170 4.24 -1.53 -8.25
N THR A 171 5.35 -2.01 -8.83
CA THR A 171 6.40 -2.69 -8.06
C THR A 171 7.72 -1.94 -8.19
N VAL A 172 8.38 -1.66 -7.07
CA VAL A 172 9.70 -1.04 -7.00
C VAL A 172 10.67 -1.98 -6.32
N ARG A 173 11.78 -2.31 -6.99
CA ARG A 173 12.87 -3.13 -6.45
C ARG A 173 14.11 -2.28 -6.25
N LEU A 174 14.74 -2.35 -5.08
CA LEU A 174 15.79 -1.39 -4.67
C LEU A 174 17.21 -1.97 -4.59
N ASP A 175 17.37 -3.29 -4.62
CA ASP A 175 18.65 -4.01 -4.44
C ASP A 175 19.52 -3.45 -3.28
N ALA A 176 18.85 -3.08 -2.18
CA ALA A 176 19.44 -2.49 -0.99
C ALA A 176 19.37 -3.43 0.22
N GLY A 177 18.67 -4.56 0.13
CA GLY A 177 18.51 -5.53 1.21
C GLY A 177 17.49 -6.60 0.85
N LYS A 178 16.79 -7.15 1.85
CA LYS A 178 15.80 -8.23 1.69
C LYS A 178 14.39 -7.85 2.15
N GLU A 179 14.25 -6.66 2.72
CA GLU A 179 12.99 -6.24 3.32
C GLU A 179 12.00 -5.78 2.25
N LYS A 180 10.72 -5.91 2.57
CA LYS A 180 9.62 -5.58 1.66
C LYS A 180 8.44 -5.00 2.40
N ALA A 181 7.61 -4.26 1.68
CA ALA A 181 6.35 -3.75 2.17
C ALA A 181 5.39 -3.47 1.03
N THR A 182 4.10 -3.52 1.34
CA THR A 182 3.04 -3.12 0.42
C THR A 182 2.24 -1.98 1.04
N ALA A 183 1.88 -1.00 0.22
CA ALA A 183 0.95 0.06 0.57
C ALA A 183 -0.17 0.13 -0.46
N TRP A 184 -1.31 0.68 -0.05
CA TRP A 184 -2.49 0.79 -0.90
C TRP A 184 -3.03 2.21 -0.90
N GLY A 185 -3.63 2.58 -2.02
CA GLY A 185 -4.36 3.82 -2.17
C GLY A 185 -5.27 3.75 -3.37
N CYS A 186 -5.62 4.92 -3.88
CA CYS A 186 -6.45 5.06 -5.07
C CYS A 186 -5.88 6.16 -5.96
N ASN A 187 -6.45 6.36 -7.14
CA ASN A 187 -6.08 7.47 -8.01
C ASN A 187 -6.61 8.84 -7.50
N LEU A 188 -6.28 9.92 -8.21
CA LEU A 188 -6.72 11.29 -7.88
C LEU A 188 -7.50 11.84 -9.07
N THR A 189 -8.78 12.10 -8.88
CA THR A 189 -9.72 12.51 -9.94
C THR A 189 -10.18 13.95 -9.73
N GLU A 190 -10.81 14.53 -10.75
CA GLU A 190 -11.52 15.81 -10.61
C GLU A 190 -12.72 15.67 -9.65
N GLU A 191 -13.33 14.48 -9.60
CA GLU A 191 -14.43 14.16 -8.69
C GLU A 191 -14.03 14.30 -7.21
N TYR A 192 -12.81 13.87 -6.84
CA TYR A 192 -12.27 14.08 -5.49
C TYR A 192 -12.28 15.58 -5.12
N VAL A 193 -11.88 16.45 -6.05
CA VAL A 193 -11.88 17.90 -5.83
C VAL A 193 -13.31 18.40 -5.69
N ARG A 194 -14.24 17.95 -6.54
CA ARG A 194 -15.66 18.32 -6.48
C ARG A 194 -16.28 17.98 -5.11
N ILE A 195 -16.12 16.74 -4.66
CA ILE A 195 -16.63 16.25 -3.37
C ILE A 195 -16.12 17.10 -2.20
N ASN A 196 -14.86 17.53 -2.25
CA ASN A 196 -14.20 18.22 -1.13
C ASN A 196 -14.26 19.74 -1.19
N MET A 197 -14.68 20.35 -2.32
CA MET A 197 -14.81 21.80 -2.44
C MET A 197 -16.22 22.31 -2.14
N GLU A 198 -17.22 21.46 -2.31
CA GLU A 198 -18.62 21.78 -2.02
C GLU A 198 -18.96 21.32 -0.60
N LYS A 199 -19.59 22.19 0.19
CA LYS A 199 -20.22 21.77 1.44
C LYS A 199 -21.54 21.08 1.08
N GLU A 200 -21.75 19.86 1.56
CA GLU A 200 -23.11 19.41 1.88
C GLU A 200 -23.72 20.28 2.98
#